data_AF-A0AAN0VAY6-F1
#
_entry.id   AF-A0AAN0VAY6-F1
#
_cell.length_a   1.000
_cell.length_b   1.000
_cell.length_c   1.000
_cell.angle_alpha   90.00
_cell.angle_beta   90.00
_cell.angle_gamma   90.00
#
_symmetry.space_group_name_H-M   'P 1'
#
loop_
_entity.id
_entity.type
_entity.pdbx_description
1 polymer ?
#
loop_
_entity_poly.entity_id
_entity_poly.type
_entity_poly.pdbx_seq_one_letter_code
_entity_poly.pdbx_strand_id
1 'polypeptide(L)' 'MEPFNSSALALQKNLLNLRRERDRLRAQGDDQKAAELAEQIARIEAVIGNLPKAMKPPTLQ' A
#
# COMPACT_ATOMS: atom_id res chain seq x y z
N MET A 1 -3.26 5.46 24.02
CA MET A 1 -2.37 4.64 23.18
C MET A 1 -3.25 3.80 22.24
N GLU A 2 -4.18 4.44 21.53
CA GLU A 2 -4.07 4.86 20.11
C GLU A 2 -4.25 3.70 19.11
N PRO A 3 -5.51 3.28 18.84
CA PRO A 3 -5.86 2.28 17.83
C PRO A 3 -5.34 2.60 16.41
N PHE A 4 -4.96 3.85 16.16
CA PHE A 4 -4.38 4.34 14.90
C PHE A 4 -3.11 3.58 14.48
N ASN A 5 -2.31 3.10 15.43
CA ASN A 5 -1.07 2.38 15.11
C ASN A 5 -1.35 0.97 14.53
N SER A 6 -2.41 0.29 14.97
CA SER A 6 -2.79 -1.02 14.43
C SER A 6 -3.38 -0.91 13.02
N SER A 7 -4.21 0.11 12.77
CA SER A 7 -4.77 0.35 11.43
C SER A 7 -3.69 0.73 10.41
N ALA A 8 -2.74 1.58 10.79
CA ALA A 8 -1.60 1.95 9.94
C ALA A 8 -0.70 0.73 9.62
N LEU A 9 -0.43 -0.12 10.62
CA LEU A 9 0.36 -1.33 10.43
C LEU A 9 -0.36 -2.36 9.52
N ALA A 10 -1.68 -2.51 9.69
CA ALA A 10 -2.50 -3.37 8.83
C ALA A 10 -2.50 -2.86 7.37
N LEU A 11 -2.59 -1.55 7.17
CA LEU A 11 -2.48 -0.90 5.85
C LEU A 11 -1.12 -1.14 5.20
N GLN A 12 -0.02 -1.00 5.94
CA GLN A 12 1.33 -1.28 5.44
C GLN A 12 1.49 -2.75 5.03
N LYS A 13 0.97 -3.69 5.85
CA LYS A 13 1.01 -5.12 5.52
C LYS A 13 0.18 -5.45 4.27
N ASN A 14 -0.99 -4.84 4.13
CA ASN A 14 -1.82 -5.01 2.94
C ASN A 14 -1.15 -4.43 1.69
N LEU A 15 -0.52 -3.25 1.77
CA LEU A 15 0.25 -2.69 0.66
C LEU A 15 1.42 -3.59 0.23
N LEU A 16 2.13 -4.17 1.20
CA LEU A 16 3.21 -5.11 0.91
C LEU A 16 2.69 -6.36 0.16
N ASN A 17 1.54 -6.89 0.58
CA ASN A 17 0.90 -8.01 -0.11
C ASN A 17 0.47 -7.64 -1.53
N LEU A 18 -0.15 -6.46 -1.72
CA LEU A 18 -0.56 -5.99 -3.05
C LEU A 18 0.63 -5.80 -4.00
N ARG A 19 1.77 -5.28 -3.50
CA ARG A 19 3.01 -5.16 -4.30
C ARG A 19 3.54 -6.54 -4.72
N ARG A 20 3.52 -7.53 -3.82
CA ARG A 20 3.92 -8.91 -4.14
C ARG A 20 2.98 -9.55 -5.16
N GLU A 21 1.68 -9.31 -5.04
CA GLU A 21 0.67 -9.80 -5.99
C GLU A 21 0.90 -9.21 -7.39
N ARG A 22 1.13 -7.90 -7.46
CA ARG A 22 1.49 -7.22 -8.72
C ARG A 22 2.74 -7.82 -9.35
N ASP A 23 3.79 -8.04 -8.56
CA ASP A 23 5.04 -8.60 -9.08
C ASP A 23 4.86 -10.05 -9.56
N ARG A 24 4.00 -10.84 -8.89
CA ARG A 24 3.60 -12.17 -9.36
C ARG A 24 2.81 -12.11 -10.66
N LEU A 25 1.85 -11.20 -10.79
CA LEU A 25 1.07 -11.02 -12.02
C LEU A 25 1.95 -10.62 -13.20
N ARG A 26 2.91 -9.72 -12.94
CA ARG A 26 3.91 -9.33 -13.94
C ARG A 26 4.80 -10.50 -14.35
N ALA A 27 5.23 -11.32 -13.39
CA ALA A 27 6.00 -12.53 -13.67
C ALA A 27 5.19 -13.61 -14.43
N GLN A 28 3.85 -13.59 -14.31
CA GLN A 28 2.93 -14.46 -15.06
C GLN A 28 2.60 -13.89 -16.46
N GLY A 29 3.08 -12.70 -16.81
CA GLY A 29 2.77 -12.02 -18.08
C GLY A 29 1.40 -11.34 -18.10
N ASP A 30 0.75 -11.21 -16.94
CA ASP A 30 -0.57 -10.59 -16.79
C ASP A 30 -0.41 -9.07 -16.52
N ASP A 31 0.23 -8.38 -17.48
CA ASP A 31 0.65 -6.98 -17.36
C ASP A 31 -0.53 -6.02 -17.17
N GLN A 32 -1.71 -6.35 -17.71
CA GLN A 32 -2.91 -5.54 -17.55
C GLN A 32 -3.39 -5.52 -16.10
N LYS A 33 -3.51 -6.69 -15.45
CA LYS A 33 -3.89 -6.77 -14.03
C LYS A 33 -2.81 -6.18 -13.14
N ALA A 34 -1.53 -6.34 -13.50
CA ALA A 34 -0.43 -5.70 -12.78
C ALA A 34 -0.52 -4.17 -12.84
N ALA A 35 -0.91 -3.60 -13.98
CA ALA A 35 -1.14 -2.16 -14.14
C ALA A 35 -2.34 -1.69 -13.28
N GLU A 36 -3.46 -2.42 -13.31
CA GLU A 36 -4.62 -2.11 -12.47
C GLU A 36 -4.29 -2.17 -10.97
N LEU A 37 -3.50 -3.16 -10.53
CA LEU A 37 -3.01 -3.22 -9.15
C LEU A 37 -2.07 -2.06 -8.83
N ALA A 38 -1.19 -1.67 -9.76
CA ALA A 38 -0.29 -0.55 -9.55
C ALA A 38 -1.07 0.77 -9.35
N GLU A 39 -2.14 1.01 -10.11
CA GLU A 39 -3.00 2.18 -9.92
C GLU A 39 -3.76 2.15 -8.59
N GLN A 40 -4.21 0.97 -8.14
CA GLN A 40 -4.84 0.82 -6.83
C GLN A 40 -3.85 1.10 -5.69
N ILE A 41 -2.62 0.55 -5.79
CA ILE A 41 -1.54 0.83 -4.84
C ILE A 41 -1.24 2.32 -4.79
N ALA A 42 -1.09 2.99 -5.95
CA ALA A 42 -0.81 4.41 -6.02
C ALA A 42 -1.92 5.27 -5.38
N ARG A 43 -3.19 4.89 -5.56
CA ARG A 43 -4.33 5.56 -4.88
C ARG A 43 -4.27 5.41 -3.37
N ILE A 44 -4.01 4.21 -2.87
CA ILE A 44 -3.88 3.96 -1.42
C ILE A 44 -2.69 4.73 -0.85
N GLU A 45 -1.56 4.74 -1.55
CA GLU A 45 -0.36 5.50 -1.16
C GLU A 45 -0.59 7.00 -1.17
N ALA A 46 -1.34 7.54 -2.14
CA ALA A 46 -1.71 8.94 -2.19
C ALA A 46 -2.63 9.33 -1.03
N VAL A 47 -3.60 8.47 -0.67
CA VAL A 47 -4.46 8.68 0.50
C VAL A 47 -3.63 8.68 1.79
N ILE A 48 -2.69 7.74 1.94
CA ILE A 48 -1.75 7.70 3.07
C ILE A 48 -0.79 8.90 3.08
N GLY A 49 -0.34 9.38 1.92
CA GLY A 49 0.52 10.55 1.79
C GLY A 49 -0.20 11.86 2.14
N ASN A 50 -1.51 11.93 1.86
CA ASN A 50 -2.38 13.05 2.21
C ASN A 50 -2.94 12.98 3.64
N LEU A 51 -2.73 11.87 4.36
CA LEU A 51 -3.06 11.81 5.77
C LEU A 51 -2.17 12.79 6.56
N PRO A 52 -2.72 13.54 7.53
CA PRO A 52 -1.96 14.54 8.29
C PRO A 52 -0.72 13.92 8.93
N LYS A 53 0.39 14.67 9.04
CA LYS A 53 1.65 14.18 9.64
C LYS A 53 1.48 13.55 11.04
N ALA A 54 0.40 13.85 11.76
CA ALA A 54 0.03 13.21 13.03
C ALA A 54 -0.42 11.73 12.90
N MET A 55 -0.80 11.27 11.70
CA MET A 55 -1.15 9.88 11.37
C MET A 55 -0.09 9.19 10.50
N LYS A 56 1.06 9.82 10.26
CA LYS A 56 2.15 9.22 9.49
C LYS A 56 2.91 8.26 10.43
N PRO A 57 2.80 6.92 10.27
CA PRO A 57 3.56 6.01 11.10
C PRO A 57 5.06 6.28 10.89
N PRO A 58 5.86 6.32 11.97
CA PRO A 58 7.27 6.71 11.93
C PRO A 58 8.19 5.74 11.15
N THR A 59 7.61 4.73 10.47
CA THR A 59 8.35 3.68 9.76
C THR A 59 8.60 4.00 8.28
N LEU A 60 8.16 5.15 7.78
CA LEU A 60 8.57 5.67 6.46
C LEU A 60 9.71 6.68 6.64
N GLN A 61 10.90 6.14 6.95
CA GLN A 61 12.17 6.81 6.65
C GLN A 61 12.56 6.53 5.19
#